data_AF-A0A7C5R221-F1
#
_entry.id   AF-A0A7C5R221-F1
#
_cell.length_a   1.000
_cell.length_b   1.000
_cell.length_c   1.000
_cell.angle_alpha   90.00
_cell.angle_beta   90.00
_cell.angle_gamma   90.00
#
_symmetry.space_group_name_H-M   'P 1'
#
loop_
_entity.id
_entity.type
_entity.pdbx_description
1 polymer ?
#
loop_
_entity_poly.entity_id
_entity_poly.type
_entity_poly.pdbx_seq_one_letter_code
_entity_poly.pdbx_strand_id
1 'polypeptide(L)'
;RPELALPLVSPRRLVPGYKVRVAPDELTPLELADDDLLFVLVTVAKTGTVCTADLRGPLLFNATRRRGLQVVTLDEQPLQYILPVRLEHLKRSA
;
A
#
# COMPACT_ATOMS: atom_id res chain seq x y z
N ARG A 1 15.21 12.38 7.09
CA ARG A 1 15.99 11.21 6.64
C ARG A 1 15.74 11.02 5.15
N PRO A 2 16.42 11.79 4.27
CA PRO A 2 16.29 11.63 2.81
C PRO A 2 16.67 10.23 2.31
N GLU A 3 17.43 9.47 3.10
CA GLU A 3 17.84 8.09 2.85
C GLU A 3 16.70 7.06 3.02
N LEU A 4 15.59 7.44 3.64
CA LEU A 4 14.45 6.54 3.87
C LEU A 4 13.37 6.78 2.81
N ALA A 5 13.28 5.85 1.86
CA ALA A 5 12.21 5.81 0.87
C ALA A 5 11.59 4.41 0.85
N LEU A 6 10.26 4.35 0.95
CA LEU A 6 9.52 3.11 0.79
C LEU A 6 9.05 2.97 -0.67
N PRO A 7 9.38 1.89 -1.37
CA PRO A 7 8.77 1.58 -2.66
C PRO A 7 7.29 1.23 -2.48
N LEU A 8 6.41 1.97 -3.13
CA LEU A 8 4.96 1.82 -3.01
C LEU A 8 4.31 1.50 -4.34
N VAL A 9 3.22 0.74 -4.31
CA VAL A 9 2.36 0.52 -5.47
C VAL A 9 0.89 0.59 -5.09
N SER A 10 0.03 0.99 -6.03
CA SER A 10 -1.41 0.80 -5.85
C SER A 10 -1.78 -0.67 -6.09
N PRO A 11 -2.39 -1.35 -5.11
CA PRO A 11 -2.74 -2.77 -5.25
C PRO A 11 -3.84 -3.01 -6.29
N ARG A 12 -4.62 -1.99 -6.67
CA ARG A 12 -5.81 -2.10 -7.53
C ARG A 12 -5.57 -2.81 -8.87
N ARG A 13 -4.37 -2.64 -9.46
CA ARG A 13 -4.02 -3.24 -10.75
C ARG A 13 -3.33 -4.59 -10.64
N LEU A 14 -2.73 -4.90 -9.48
CA LEU A 14 -1.87 -6.06 -9.29
C LEU A 14 -2.54 -7.16 -8.46
N VAL A 15 -3.55 -6.79 -7.67
CA VAL A 15 -4.30 -7.70 -6.80
C VAL A 15 -5.81 -7.41 -6.97
N PRO A 16 -6.44 -7.99 -8.01
CA PRO A 16 -7.86 -7.79 -8.26
C PRO A 16 -8.71 -8.17 -7.04
N GLY A 17 -9.63 -7.29 -6.66
CA GLY A 17 -10.53 -7.52 -5.53
C GLY A 17 -9.93 -7.26 -4.14
N TYR A 18 -8.68 -6.78 -4.04
CA TYR A 18 -8.11 -6.38 -2.76
C TYR A 18 -8.96 -5.28 -2.08
N LYS A 19 -9.26 -5.49 -0.79
CA LYS A 19 -10.02 -4.56 0.06
C LYS A 19 -9.30 -4.42 1.39
N VAL A 20 -9.16 -3.18 1.86
CA VAL A 20 -8.66 -2.91 3.20
C VAL A 20 -9.83 -3.03 4.18
N ARG A 21 -9.74 -3.95 5.13
CA ARG A 21 -10.68 -4.04 6.26
C ARG A 21 -9.97 -3.53 7.50
N VAL A 22 -10.49 -2.46 8.07
CA VAL A 22 -9.85 -1.71 9.17
C VAL A 22 -10.96 -1.18 10.07
N ALA A 23 -10.68 -1.03 11.36
CA ALA A 23 -11.65 -0.46 12.28
C ALA A 23 -11.87 1.04 11.96
N PRO A 24 -13.11 1.55 11.99
CA PRO A 24 -13.37 2.97 11.71
C PRO A 24 -12.57 3.92 12.61
N ASP A 25 -12.37 3.56 13.87
CA ASP A 25 -11.63 4.37 14.85
C ASP A 25 -10.16 4.53 14.48
N GLU A 26 -9.56 3.52 13.82
CA GLU A 26 -8.18 3.62 13.33
C GLU A 26 -8.06 4.64 12.19
N LEU A 27 -9.14 4.91 11.45
CA LEU A 27 -9.15 5.89 10.36
C LEU A 27 -9.29 7.34 10.84
N THR A 28 -9.58 7.57 12.12
CA THR A 28 -9.76 8.91 12.69
C THR A 28 -8.60 9.89 12.39
N PRO A 29 -7.32 9.49 12.38
CA PRO A 29 -6.21 10.41 12.07
C PRO A 29 -6.19 10.89 10.60
N LEU A 30 -6.92 10.21 9.70
CA LEU A 30 -7.03 10.62 8.30
C LEU A 30 -8.05 11.75 8.09
N GLU A 31 -8.89 12.04 9.08
CA GLU A 31 -9.87 13.14 9.07
C GLU A 31 -10.81 13.11 7.84
N LEU A 32 -11.17 11.92 7.35
CA LEU A 32 -11.90 11.73 6.08
C LEU A 32 -13.26 12.46 6.07
N ALA A 33 -13.58 13.11 4.95
CA ALA A 33 -14.95 13.48 4.55
C ALA A 33 -15.30 12.87 3.18
N ASP A 34 -16.58 12.96 2.82
CA ASP A 34 -17.16 12.30 1.63
C ASP A 34 -16.43 12.63 0.31
N ASP A 35 -15.91 13.85 0.18
CA ASP A 35 -15.30 14.35 -1.06
C ASP A 35 -13.77 14.15 -1.12
N ASP A 36 -13.19 13.48 -0.11
CA ASP A 36 -11.74 13.36 -0.01
C ASP A 36 -11.12 12.35 -0.96
N LEU A 37 -9.93 12.71 -1.43
CA LEU A 37 -9.10 11.83 -2.23
C LEU A 37 -8.32 10.87 -1.32
N LEU A 38 -8.87 9.67 -1.11
CA LEU A 38 -8.22 8.58 -0.39
C LEU A 38 -7.42 7.67 -1.34
N PHE A 39 -6.13 7.54 -1.07
CA PHE A 39 -5.25 6.59 -1.73
C PHE A 39 -4.92 5.41 -0.82
N VAL A 40 -4.86 4.22 -1.42
CA VAL A 40 -4.37 3.00 -0.78
C VAL A 40 -3.13 2.54 -1.54
N LEU A 41 -2.01 2.44 -0.81
CA LEU A 41 -0.74 1.97 -1.32
C LEU A 41 -0.22 0.84 -0.45
N VAL A 42 0.54 -0.08 -1.04
CA VAL A 42 1.20 -1.17 -0.32
C VAL A 42 2.70 -1.11 -0.59
N THR A 43 3.49 -1.51 0.40
CA THR A 43 4.94 -1.58 0.25
C THR A 43 5.31 -2.78 -0.63
N VAL A 44 6.33 -2.62 -1.46
CA VAL A 44 6.84 -3.68 -2.33
C VAL A 44 8.26 -4.03 -1.94
N ALA A 45 8.54 -5.31 -1.75
CA ALA A 45 9.90 -5.81 -1.60
C ALA A 45 10.31 -6.60 -2.83
N LYS A 46 11.62 -6.67 -3.09
CA LYS A 46 12.19 -7.57 -4.09
C LYS A 46 13.10 -8.57 -3.37
N THR A 47 12.83 -9.85 -3.57
CA THR A 47 13.65 -10.96 -3.06
C THR A 47 14.08 -11.81 -4.25
N GLY A 48 15.36 -11.71 -4.63
CA GLY A 48 15.88 -12.37 -5.83
C GLY A 48 15.19 -11.87 -7.11
N THR A 49 14.47 -12.78 -7.78
CA THR A 49 13.72 -12.50 -9.03
C THR A 49 12.23 -12.26 -8.81
N VAL A 50 11.78 -12.22 -7.55
CA VAL A 50 10.36 -12.06 -7.20
C VAL A 50 10.15 -10.71 -6.54
N CYS A 51 9.01 -10.07 -6.85
CA CYS A 51 8.51 -8.93 -6.09
C CYS A 51 7.30 -9.35 -5.25
N THR A 52 7.29 -8.93 -3.99
CA THR A 52 6.18 -9.18 -3.07
C THR A 52 5.59 -7.88 -2.59
N ALA A 53 4.30 -7.87 -2.25
CA ALA A 53 3.63 -6.75 -1.60
C ALA A 53 3.11 -7.16 -0.22
N ASP A 54 3.20 -6.23 0.73
CA ASP A 54 2.54 -6.35 2.04
C ASP A 54 1.08 -5.90 1.92
N LEU A 55 0.16 -6.86 1.85
CA LEU A 55 -1.28 -6.58 1.79
C LEU A 55 -1.91 -6.45 3.18
N ARG A 56 -1.17 -6.79 4.23
CA ARG A 56 -1.64 -6.70 5.62
C ARG A 56 -1.37 -5.33 6.23
N GLY A 57 -0.31 -4.66 5.78
CA GLY A 57 0.14 -3.35 6.28
C GLY A 57 -0.02 -2.19 5.29
N PRO A 58 -1.20 -1.94 4.67
CA PRO A 58 -1.35 -0.88 3.67
C PRO A 58 -1.15 0.52 4.28
N LEU A 59 -0.63 1.42 3.44
CA LEU A 59 -0.57 2.84 3.70
C LEU A 59 -1.78 3.53 3.06
N LEU A 60 -2.52 4.24 3.89
CA LEU A 60 -3.67 5.06 3.54
C LEU A 60 -3.25 6.52 3.53
N PHE A 61 -3.65 7.26 2.50
CA PHE A 61 -3.38 8.70 2.39
C PHE A 61 -4.66 9.45 2.06
N ASN A 62 -5.06 10.36 2.94
CA ASN A 62 -5.98 11.43 2.57
C ASN A 62 -5.16 12.54 1.90
N ALA A 63 -5.15 12.54 0.56
CA ALA A 63 -4.37 13.50 -0.21
C ALA A 63 -4.94 14.92 -0.12
N THR A 64 -6.25 15.06 0.08
CA THR A 64 -6.91 16.36 0.28
C THR A 64 -6.39 17.03 1.54
N ARG A 65 -6.30 16.29 2.65
CA ARG A 65 -5.86 16.82 3.96
C ARG A 65 -4.38 16.61 4.26
N ARG A 66 -3.64 15.95 3.37
CA ARG A 66 -2.22 15.61 3.54
C ARG A 66 -1.96 14.79 4.81
N ARG A 67 -2.87 13.87 5.12
CA ARG A 67 -2.73 12.90 6.23
C ARG A 67 -2.38 11.53 5.68
N GLY A 68 -1.51 10.82 6.40
CA GLY A 68 -1.11 9.46 6.07
C GLY A 68 -1.16 8.58 7.31
N LEU A 69 -1.51 7.31 7.10
CA LEU A 69 -1.63 6.31 8.16
C LEU A 69 -1.26 4.94 7.60
N GLN A 70 -0.44 4.18 8.32
CA GLN A 70 -0.29 2.76 8.06
C GLN A 70 -1.17 1.98 9.04
N VAL A 71 -1.97 1.05 8.53
CA VAL A 71 -2.89 0.24 9.32
C VAL A 71 -2.54 -1.24 9.19
N VAL A 72 -3.04 -2.06 10.10
CA VAL A 72 -3.00 -3.52 9.99
C VAL A 72 -4.41 -4.00 9.66
N THR A 73 -4.58 -4.81 8.62
CA THR A 73 -5.91 -5.31 8.24
C THR A 73 -6.48 -6.25 9.30
N LEU A 74 -7.80 -6.17 9.52
CA LEU A 74 -8.54 -7.02 10.46
C LEU A 74 -8.63 -8.48 9.97
N ASP A 75 -8.65 -8.68 8.65
CA ASP A 75 -8.63 -10.00 8.04
C ASP A 75 -7.21 -10.46 7.74
N GLU A 76 -7.05 -11.78 7.59
CA GLU A 76 -5.79 -12.43 7.26
C GLU A 76 -5.39 -12.12 5.81
N GLN A 77 -4.74 -10.97 5.63
CA GLN A 77 -4.09 -10.60 4.38
C GLN A 77 -2.62 -11.05 4.39
N PRO A 78 -2.05 -11.41 3.24
CA PRO A 78 -0.67 -11.87 3.15
C PRO A 78 0.33 -10.73 3.35
N LEU A 79 1.33 -10.96 4.22
CA LEU A 79 2.50 -10.08 4.37
C LEU A 79 3.43 -10.11 3.14
N GLN A 80 3.40 -11.21 2.39
CA GLN A 80 4.26 -11.42 1.22
C GLN A 80 3.43 -11.96 0.04
N TYR A 81 2.58 -11.12 -0.53
CA TYR A 81 1.85 -11.48 -1.75
C TYR A 81 2.78 -11.39 -2.96
N ILE A 82 2.99 -12.50 -3.67
CA ILE A 82 3.79 -12.52 -4.90
C ILE A 82 3.07 -11.74 -5.99
N LEU A 83 3.69 -10.65 -6.45
CA LEU A 83 3.12 -9.82 -7.50
C LEU A 83 3.28 -10.49 -8.88
N PRO A 84 2.25 -10.45 -9.75
CA PRO A 84 2.31 -10.99 -11.09
C PRO A 84 3.06 -10.04 -12.05
N VAL A 85 4.28 -9.64 -11.69
CA VAL A 85 5.12 -8.71 -12.45
C VAL A 85 6.30 -9.45 -13.06
N ARG A 86 6.58 -9.18 -14.34
CA ARG A 86 7.81 -9.66 -14.97
C ARG A 86 8.92 -8.64 -14.76
N LEU A 87 9.98 -9.02 -14.04
CA LEU A 87 11.06 -8.08 -13.67
C LEU A 87 12.02 -7.76 -14.82
N GLU A 88 11.87 -8.41 -15.97
CA GLU A 88 12.79 -8.34 -17.12
C GLU A 88 12.93 -6.91 -17.68
N HIS A 89 11.96 -6.01 -17.42
CA HIS A 89 11.95 -4.63 -17.95
C HIS A 89 11.90 -3.53 -16.87
N LEU A 90 12.14 -3.83 -15.59
CA LEU A 90 12.11 -2.80 -14.54
C LEU A 90 13.37 -1.93 -14.60
N LYS A 91 13.19 -0.67 -15.00
CA LYS A 91 14.22 0.36 -14.88
C LYS A 91 14.53 0.60 -13.40
N ARG A 92 15.81 0.67 -13.05
CA ARG A 92 16.23 1.12 -11.72
C ARG A 92 15.85 2.60 -11.60
N SER A 93 15.14 2.97 -10.54
CA SER A 93 14.95 4.37 -10.17
C SER A 93 16.31 4.96 -9.81
N ALA A 94 16.60 6.15 -10.36
CA ALA A 94 17.84 6.90 -10.15
C ALA A 94 17.97 7.39 -8.71
#